data_AF-A0A968QWV6-F1
#
_entry.id   AF-A0A968QWV6-F1
#
_cell.length_a   1.000
_cell.length_b   1.000
_cell.length_c   1.000
_cell.angle_alpha   90.00
_cell.angle_beta   90.00
_cell.angle_gamma   90.00
#
_symmetry.space_group_name_H-M   'P 1'
#
loop_
_entity.id
_entity.type
_entity.pdbx_description
1 polymer ?
#
loop_
_entity_poly.entity_id
_entity_poly.type
_entity_poly.pdbx_seq_one_letter_code
_entity_poly.pdbx_strand_id
1 'polypeptide(L)'
;MDWELGKRLIADVGKWKESWVWVEEPYASPDGEKVAAIVRTEDEMFNVCVNGESWENSFDKIWYLRFSPDNRLTAIVSDGEWTLAIDGETWENRFDYLWNTQFGQDGTNIVAATQSDRKYAAVGNDTAWENSFSFMTQLALNHDGSQTAAIVQTVPVKEGDIFKFQEGCYTIAVNGEAWKRNFVNVWSPIFSSDGKSVAAEARLNLYEYTIVVNGKPWNKSFATVWAPQFNPADGSVTAPVRKDGKWFLARDGEIIWTKPFEQLWHHQYSADGRKIAAIASPEFGRWTVAVNGNCWHHTFEELVTDLTISPDGSRIACVGKDNGKYFVCVDGIVWNEAYDMVFPPVFSP
;
A
#
# COMPACT_ATOMS: atom_id res chain seq x y z
N MET A 1 -29.84 -13.32 16.32
CA MET A 1 -29.45 -12.45 15.19
C MET A 1 -30.58 -12.52 14.20
N ASP A 2 -31.28 -11.40 14.07
CA ASP A 2 -32.32 -11.20 13.08
C ASP A 2 -31.62 -10.93 11.73
N TRP A 3 -31.91 -11.77 10.73
CA TRP A 3 -31.33 -11.71 9.38
C TRP A 3 -32.36 -11.16 8.38
N GLU A 4 -33.45 -10.55 8.85
CA GLU A 4 -34.38 -9.87 7.95
C GLU A 4 -33.71 -8.67 7.26
N LEU A 5 -33.98 -8.54 5.95
CA LEU A 5 -33.55 -7.42 5.12
C LEU A 5 -34.24 -6.12 5.57
N GLY A 6 -33.70 -5.49 6.59
CA GLY A 6 -34.12 -4.16 7.06
C GLY A 6 -33.40 -3.04 6.32
N LYS A 7 -34.06 -1.88 6.20
CA LYS A 7 -33.42 -0.61 5.83
C LYS A 7 -33.53 0.34 7.01
N ARG A 8 -32.40 0.91 7.43
CA ARG A 8 -32.37 2.00 8.41
C ARG A 8 -31.70 3.21 7.77
N LEU A 9 -32.34 4.38 7.90
CA LEU A 9 -31.75 5.63 7.47
C LEU A 9 -30.72 6.07 8.51
N ILE A 10 -29.46 6.20 8.10
CA ILE A 10 -28.36 6.70 8.94
C ILE A 10 -28.29 8.23 8.87
N ALA A 11 -28.23 8.78 7.66
CA ALA A 11 -28.20 10.21 7.42
C ALA A 11 -28.82 10.54 6.06
N ASP A 12 -29.48 11.70 5.98
CA ASP A 12 -29.97 12.26 4.72
C ASP A 12 -28.97 13.29 4.18
N VAL A 13 -27.93 12.79 3.51
CA VAL A 13 -26.82 13.61 2.98
C VAL A 13 -27.31 14.65 1.96
N GLY A 14 -28.47 14.43 1.33
CA GLY A 14 -29.08 15.39 0.41
C GLY A 14 -29.40 16.73 1.07
N LYS A 15 -29.83 16.69 2.34
CA LYS A 15 -30.18 17.89 3.13
C LYS A 15 -28.96 18.70 3.56
N TRP A 16 -27.76 18.12 3.57
CA TRP A 16 -26.56 18.84 4.00
C TRP A 16 -26.26 20.04 3.09
N LYS A 17 -26.66 19.99 1.82
CA LYS A 17 -26.54 21.11 0.88
C LYS A 17 -27.45 22.32 1.22
N GLU A 18 -28.43 22.13 2.10
CA GLU A 18 -29.27 23.21 2.63
C GLU A 18 -28.62 23.90 3.84
N SER A 19 -27.72 23.21 4.54
CA SER A 19 -27.05 23.67 5.76
C SER A 19 -25.63 24.18 5.54
N TRP A 20 -24.99 23.78 4.44
CA TRP A 20 -23.59 24.10 4.15
C TRP A 20 -23.42 24.70 2.76
N VAL A 21 -22.47 25.63 2.63
CA VAL A 21 -22.18 26.31 1.35
C VAL A 21 -21.63 25.33 0.32
N TRP A 22 -20.87 24.34 0.78
CA TRP A 22 -20.30 23.27 -0.04
C TRP A 22 -20.15 22.01 0.80
N VAL A 23 -20.31 20.85 0.15
CA VAL A 23 -20.23 19.51 0.75
C VAL A 23 -19.41 18.63 -0.19
N GLU A 24 -18.35 18.03 0.33
CA GLU A 24 -17.53 17.06 -0.41
C GLU A 24 -18.25 15.70 -0.56
N GLU A 25 -17.70 14.82 -1.39
CA GLU A 25 -18.15 13.44 -1.47
C GLU A 25 -18.13 12.77 -0.06
N PRO A 26 -19.24 12.16 0.37
CA PRO A 26 -19.35 11.56 1.69
C PRO A 26 -18.64 10.20 1.77
N TYR A 27 -18.17 9.87 2.97
CA TYR A 27 -17.54 8.60 3.32
C TYR A 27 -18.38 7.88 4.37
N ALA A 28 -18.57 6.57 4.21
CA ALA A 28 -19.24 5.73 5.20
C ALA A 28 -18.22 5.04 6.11
N SER A 29 -18.58 4.83 7.38
CA SER A 29 -17.77 4.04 8.32
C SER A 29 -17.79 2.55 7.97
N PRO A 30 -16.74 1.79 8.33
CA PRO A 30 -16.69 0.34 8.13
C PRO A 30 -17.90 -0.43 8.69
N ASP A 31 -18.46 0.00 9.83
CA ASP A 31 -19.65 -0.59 10.44
C ASP A 31 -20.98 -0.14 9.81
N GLY A 32 -20.95 0.87 8.95
CA GLY A 32 -22.14 1.45 8.30
C GLY A 32 -23.00 2.34 9.21
N GLU A 33 -22.54 2.71 10.41
CA GLU A 33 -23.29 3.52 11.37
C GLU A 33 -23.09 5.04 11.20
N LYS A 34 -22.04 5.45 10.48
CA LYS A 34 -21.70 6.86 10.26
C LYS A 34 -21.49 7.15 8.78
N VAL A 35 -21.91 8.34 8.38
CA VAL A 35 -21.54 8.97 7.12
C VAL A 35 -20.96 10.34 7.45
N ALA A 36 -19.84 10.70 6.81
CA ALA A 36 -19.19 11.97 7.03
C ALA A 36 -18.73 12.64 5.74
N ALA A 37 -18.72 13.97 5.71
CA ALA A 37 -18.17 14.75 4.61
C ALA A 37 -17.46 16.00 5.14
N ILE A 38 -16.46 16.47 4.41
CA ILE A 38 -15.91 17.80 4.60
C ILE A 38 -16.94 18.80 4.07
N VAL A 39 -17.21 19.84 4.86
CA VAL A 39 -18.18 20.89 4.55
C VAL A 39 -17.51 22.26 4.67
N ARG A 40 -18.02 23.23 3.91
CA ARG A 40 -17.59 24.63 4.03
C ARG A 40 -18.68 25.47 4.69
N THR A 41 -18.29 26.22 5.71
CA THR A 41 -19.16 27.13 6.46
C THR A 41 -19.33 28.46 5.73
N GLU A 42 -20.23 29.33 6.21
CA GLU A 42 -20.41 30.68 5.65
C GLU A 42 -19.20 31.59 5.89
N ASP A 43 -18.43 31.34 6.95
CA ASP A 43 -17.22 32.08 7.33
C ASP A 43 -15.97 31.67 6.51
N GLU A 44 -16.17 30.98 5.37
CA GLU A 44 -15.11 30.44 4.50
C GLU A 44 -14.17 29.41 5.15
N MET A 45 -14.50 28.92 6.34
CA MET A 45 -13.79 27.84 7.03
C MET A 45 -14.30 26.45 6.61
N PHE A 46 -13.52 25.41 6.87
CA PHE A 46 -13.92 24.02 6.66
C PHE A 46 -14.23 23.33 7.99
N ASN A 47 -15.20 22.43 7.97
CA ASN A 47 -15.58 21.57 9.09
C ASN A 47 -15.85 20.15 8.56
N VAL A 48 -16.07 19.19 9.44
CA VAL A 48 -16.51 17.83 9.10
C VAL A 48 -17.92 17.63 9.66
N CYS A 49 -18.86 17.30 8.78
CA CYS A 49 -20.20 16.91 9.16
C CYS A 49 -20.28 15.39 9.26
N VAL A 50 -20.73 14.86 10.40
CA VAL A 50 -20.94 13.44 10.69
C VAL A 50 -22.42 13.23 11.01
N ASN A 51 -23.13 12.46 10.21
CA ASN A 51 -24.56 12.20 10.36
C ASN A 51 -25.45 13.46 10.51
N GLY A 52 -25.00 14.62 9.99
CA GLY A 52 -25.71 15.90 10.07
C GLY A 52 -25.20 16.84 11.17
N GLU A 53 -24.32 16.38 12.05
CA GLU A 53 -23.71 17.20 13.12
C GLU A 53 -22.27 17.58 12.75
N SER A 54 -21.85 18.80 13.04
CA SER A 54 -20.47 19.25 12.78
C SER A 54 -19.54 18.90 13.93
N TRP A 55 -18.26 18.73 13.64
CA TRP A 55 -17.23 18.83 14.67
C TRP A 55 -17.28 20.19 15.37
N GLU A 56 -16.83 20.22 16.63
CA GLU A 56 -16.77 21.44 17.43
C GLU A 56 -15.83 22.48 16.81
N ASN A 57 -14.69 22.02 16.30
CA ASN A 57 -13.66 22.88 15.72
C ASN A 57 -13.80 22.95 14.19
N SER A 58 -13.52 24.13 13.65
CA SER A 58 -13.37 24.37 12.20
C SER A 58 -11.92 24.71 11.89
N PHE A 59 -11.50 24.49 10.65
CA PHE A 59 -10.11 24.61 10.21
C PHE A 59 -9.99 25.38 8.90
N ASP A 60 -8.85 26.04 8.66
CA ASP A 60 -8.58 26.71 7.37
C ASP A 60 -8.59 25.71 6.21
N LYS A 61 -8.12 24.47 6.46
CA LYS A 61 -8.10 23.37 5.48
C LYS A 61 -8.33 22.03 6.15
N ILE A 62 -9.03 21.15 5.44
CA ILE A 62 -9.20 19.74 5.78
C ILE A 62 -8.93 18.91 4.53
N TRP A 63 -8.19 17.81 4.67
CA TRP A 63 -7.83 16.92 3.58
C TRP A 63 -7.89 15.45 4.02
N TYR A 64 -8.10 14.54 3.07
CA TYR A 64 -8.02 13.09 3.26
C TYR A 64 -8.89 12.55 4.42
N LEU A 65 -10.16 12.94 4.44
CA LEU A 65 -11.15 12.43 5.40
C LEU A 65 -11.33 10.91 5.23
N ARG A 66 -11.00 10.12 6.25
CA ARG A 66 -11.08 8.64 6.20
C ARG A 66 -11.45 8.07 7.56
N PHE A 67 -12.33 7.08 7.56
CA PHE A 67 -12.53 6.23 8.73
C PHE A 67 -11.38 5.23 8.85
N SER A 68 -10.84 5.08 10.06
CA SER A 68 -9.97 3.97 10.43
C SER A 68 -10.77 2.67 10.53
N PRO A 69 -10.10 1.49 10.51
CA PRO A 69 -10.76 0.19 10.67
C PRO A 69 -11.62 0.03 11.94
N ASP A 70 -11.31 0.78 13.00
CA ASP A 70 -12.08 0.82 14.26
C ASP A 70 -13.19 1.89 14.29
N ASN A 71 -13.56 2.47 13.15
CA ASN A 71 -14.65 3.46 12.98
C ASN A 71 -14.42 4.85 13.58
N ARG A 72 -13.17 5.19 13.95
CA ARG A 72 -12.80 6.58 14.26
C ARG A 72 -12.64 7.37 12.98
N LEU A 73 -13.13 8.61 12.95
CA LEU A 73 -13.04 9.46 11.77
C LEU A 73 -11.78 10.30 11.83
N THR A 74 -10.90 10.15 10.84
CA THR A 74 -9.64 10.90 10.78
C THR A 74 -9.63 11.90 9.64
N ALA A 75 -8.98 13.04 9.83
CA ALA A 75 -8.73 14.00 8.77
C ALA A 75 -7.39 14.71 9.00
N ILE A 76 -6.73 15.07 7.91
CA ILE A 76 -5.54 15.93 7.94
C ILE A 76 -6.05 17.37 7.96
N VAL A 77 -5.77 18.11 9.04
CA VAL A 77 -6.32 19.46 9.27
C VAL A 77 -5.19 20.49 9.38
N SER A 78 -5.48 21.75 9.09
CA SER A 78 -4.51 22.85 9.19
C SER A 78 -5.15 24.18 9.55
N ASP A 79 -4.47 24.91 10.45
CA ASP A 79 -4.69 26.33 10.81
C ASP A 79 -3.32 27.04 10.83
N GLY A 80 -2.69 27.12 9.65
CA GLY A 80 -1.29 27.55 9.50
C GLY A 80 -0.27 26.41 9.47
N GLU A 81 -0.41 25.40 10.33
CA GLU A 81 0.40 24.17 10.33
C GLU A 81 -0.49 22.91 10.26
N TRP A 82 0.02 21.82 9.72
CA TRP A 82 -0.72 20.58 9.53
C TRP A 82 -0.63 19.63 10.73
N THR A 83 -1.74 18.94 11.01
CA THR A 83 -1.81 17.86 11.99
C THR A 83 -2.90 16.85 11.61
N LEU A 84 -3.06 15.80 12.40
CA LEU A 84 -4.17 14.85 12.27
C LEU A 84 -5.24 15.15 13.33
N ALA A 85 -6.50 15.22 12.90
CA ALA A 85 -7.66 15.18 13.78
C ALA A 85 -8.28 13.78 13.78
N ILE A 86 -8.69 13.31 14.96
CA ILE A 86 -9.39 12.04 15.19
C ILE A 86 -10.67 12.39 15.94
N ASP A 87 -11.82 12.14 15.31
CA ASP A 87 -13.15 12.48 15.82
C ASP A 87 -13.27 13.95 16.29
N GLY A 88 -12.55 14.86 15.62
CA GLY A 88 -12.55 16.30 15.89
C GLY A 88 -11.47 16.77 16.88
N GLU A 89 -10.77 15.85 17.56
CA GLU A 89 -9.65 16.16 18.44
C GLU A 89 -8.33 16.09 17.67
N THR A 90 -7.51 17.14 17.74
CA THR A 90 -6.20 17.16 17.08
C THR A 90 -5.14 16.50 17.93
N TRP A 91 -4.20 15.82 17.29
CA TRP A 91 -2.86 15.58 17.84
C TRP A 91 -2.22 16.87 18.38
N GLU A 92 -1.24 16.76 19.29
CA GLU A 92 -0.51 17.89 19.84
C GLU A 92 0.56 18.40 18.87
N ASN A 93 1.24 17.50 18.14
CA ASN A 93 2.30 17.91 17.22
C ASN A 93 1.74 18.63 15.98
N ARG A 94 2.55 19.54 15.45
CA ARG A 94 2.28 20.33 14.26
C ARG A 94 3.45 20.21 13.29
N PHE A 95 3.15 20.20 11.99
CA PHE A 95 4.11 19.94 10.92
C PHE A 95 3.93 20.92 9.77
N ASP A 96 5.00 21.22 9.03
CA ASP A 96 4.91 22.02 7.78
C ASP A 96 4.02 21.30 6.75
N TYR A 97 4.08 19.96 6.74
CA TYR A 97 3.21 19.09 5.93
C TYR A 97 2.97 17.75 6.64
N LEU A 98 1.77 17.20 6.47
CA LEU A 98 1.39 15.85 6.86
C LEU A 98 0.60 15.20 5.73
N TRP A 99 0.90 13.94 5.38
CA TRP A 99 0.23 13.22 4.30
C TRP A 99 0.30 11.70 4.49
N ASN A 100 -0.41 10.96 3.64
CA ASN A 100 -0.36 9.50 3.58
C ASN A 100 -0.68 8.82 4.92
N THR A 101 -1.82 9.20 5.52
CA THR A 101 -2.37 8.53 6.71
C THR A 101 -2.64 7.06 6.39
N GLN A 102 -2.07 6.17 7.20
CA GLN A 102 -2.18 4.72 7.12
C GLN A 102 -2.61 4.17 8.49
N PHE A 103 -3.26 3.00 8.47
CA PHE A 103 -3.82 2.36 9.65
C PHE A 103 -3.23 0.97 9.84
N GLY A 104 -2.95 0.60 11.09
CA GLY A 104 -2.83 -0.80 11.48
C GLY A 104 -4.14 -1.55 11.22
N GLN A 105 -4.10 -2.88 11.12
CA GLN A 105 -5.25 -3.70 10.75
C GLN A 105 -6.48 -3.47 11.65
N ASP A 106 -6.28 -3.31 12.96
CA ASP A 106 -7.34 -3.08 13.93
C ASP A 106 -7.69 -1.59 14.10
N GLY A 107 -7.01 -0.71 13.38
CA GLY A 107 -7.15 0.74 13.48
C GLY A 107 -6.49 1.38 14.70
N THR A 108 -5.93 0.60 15.64
CA THR A 108 -5.33 1.13 16.87
C THR A 108 -4.20 2.10 16.57
N ASN A 109 -3.28 1.70 15.68
CA ASN A 109 -2.15 2.53 15.27
C ASN A 109 -2.48 3.34 14.01
N ILE A 110 -2.27 4.65 14.10
CA ILE A 110 -2.44 5.59 12.99
C ILE A 110 -1.09 6.25 12.71
N VAL A 111 -0.62 6.12 11.48
CA VAL A 111 0.70 6.61 11.05
C VAL A 111 0.53 7.56 9.88
N ALA A 112 1.32 8.63 9.84
CA ALA A 112 1.42 9.51 8.68
C ALA A 112 2.89 9.80 8.33
N ALA A 113 3.12 10.28 7.11
CA ALA A 113 4.38 10.89 6.72
C ALA A 113 4.32 12.39 7.01
N THR A 114 5.43 12.96 7.48
CA THR A 114 5.52 14.37 7.85
C THR A 114 6.72 15.04 7.23
N GLN A 115 6.66 16.36 7.17
CA GLN A 115 7.80 17.23 6.93
C GLN A 115 7.78 18.38 7.93
N SER A 116 8.92 18.65 8.55
CA SER A 116 9.19 19.88 9.33
C SER A 116 10.61 20.34 9.04
N ASP A 117 10.83 21.64 8.83
CA ASP A 117 12.14 22.22 8.52
C ASP A 117 12.85 21.54 7.33
N ARG A 118 12.07 21.16 6.29
CA ARG A 118 12.54 20.40 5.11
C ARG A 118 13.14 19.03 5.44
N LYS A 119 12.83 18.49 6.63
CA LYS A 119 13.18 17.15 7.05
C LYS A 119 11.93 16.28 7.12
N TYR A 120 12.08 15.04 6.71
CA TYR A 120 11.01 14.07 6.57
C TYR A 120 11.13 12.98 7.64
N ALA A 121 9.99 12.57 8.19
CA ALA A 121 9.89 11.49 9.15
C ALA A 121 8.51 10.82 9.04
N ALA A 122 8.34 9.65 9.65
CA ALA A 122 7.01 9.15 9.97
C ALA A 122 6.62 9.61 11.38
N VAL A 123 5.32 9.74 11.60
CA VAL A 123 4.69 9.97 12.90
C VAL A 123 3.67 8.86 13.14
N GLY A 124 3.70 8.22 14.30
CA GLY A 124 2.73 7.21 14.71
C GLY A 124 2.08 7.61 16.03
N ASN A 125 0.74 7.69 16.06
CA ASN A 125 -0.03 8.11 17.23
C ASN A 125 0.56 9.36 17.90
N ASP A 126 0.74 10.43 17.11
CA ASP A 126 1.32 11.70 17.55
C ASP A 126 2.79 11.65 18.01
N THR A 127 3.49 10.53 17.82
CA THR A 127 4.93 10.41 18.15
C THR A 127 5.74 10.31 16.86
N ALA A 128 6.52 11.36 16.56
CA ALA A 128 7.41 11.37 15.41
C ALA A 128 8.66 10.50 15.64
N TRP A 129 9.25 9.97 14.57
CA TRP A 129 10.57 9.36 14.65
C TRP A 129 11.60 10.30 15.27
N GLU A 130 12.51 9.76 16.08
CA GLU A 130 13.61 10.53 16.68
C GLU A 130 14.55 11.11 15.62
N ASN A 131 14.76 10.37 14.52
CA ASN A 131 15.59 10.79 13.40
C ASN A 131 14.75 11.20 12.21
N SER A 132 15.19 12.26 11.52
CA SER A 132 14.59 12.76 10.30
C SER A 132 15.59 12.88 9.16
N PHE A 133 15.10 12.88 7.93
CA PHE A 133 15.93 12.73 6.72
C PHE A 133 15.67 13.87 5.74
N SER A 134 16.63 14.18 4.85
CA SER A 134 16.41 15.20 3.81
C SER A 134 15.43 14.76 2.71
N PHE A 135 15.11 13.48 2.68
CA PHE A 135 14.19 12.87 1.73
C PHE A 135 13.62 11.60 2.35
N MET A 136 12.31 11.39 2.18
CA MET A 136 11.62 10.15 2.55
C MET A 136 10.53 9.83 1.53
N THR A 137 10.38 8.56 1.15
CA THR A 137 9.24 8.09 0.34
C THR A 137 8.89 6.64 0.63
N GLN A 138 7.75 6.17 0.12
CA GLN A 138 7.20 4.82 0.32
C GLN A 138 7.21 4.38 1.79
N LEU A 139 6.48 5.13 2.62
CA LEU A 139 6.21 4.75 3.99
C LEU A 139 5.38 3.45 4.00
N ALA A 140 5.90 2.42 4.65
CA ALA A 140 5.30 1.12 4.85
C ALA A 140 5.09 0.86 6.35
N LEU A 141 4.03 0.13 6.68
CA LEU A 141 3.70 -0.31 8.03
C LEU A 141 3.77 -1.84 8.09
N ASN A 142 4.06 -2.38 9.27
CA ASN A 142 3.74 -3.77 9.56
C ASN A 142 2.22 -3.94 9.80
N HIS A 143 1.79 -5.18 10.01
CA HIS A 143 0.37 -5.53 10.05
C HIS A 143 -0.46 -4.78 11.11
N ASP A 144 0.06 -4.64 12.33
CA ASP A 144 -0.61 -3.92 13.41
C ASP A 144 -0.32 -2.40 13.41
N GLY A 145 0.55 -1.92 12.51
CA GLY A 145 0.95 -0.53 12.40
C GLY A 145 1.91 -0.03 13.49
N SER A 146 2.43 -0.91 14.36
CA SER A 146 3.38 -0.54 15.41
C SER A 146 4.82 -0.34 14.92
N GLN A 147 5.14 -0.80 13.71
CA GLN A 147 6.44 -0.65 13.07
C GLN A 147 6.29 0.04 11.72
N THR A 148 7.26 0.88 11.40
CA THR A 148 7.26 1.70 10.20
C THR A 148 8.60 1.60 9.49
N ALA A 149 8.56 1.60 8.17
CA ALA A 149 9.76 1.64 7.34
C ALA A 149 9.57 2.61 6.17
N ALA A 150 10.64 3.28 5.76
CA ALA A 150 10.57 4.16 4.59
C ALA A 150 11.92 4.21 3.88
N ILE A 151 11.87 4.57 2.60
CA ILE A 151 13.06 4.88 1.81
C ILE A 151 13.56 6.25 2.26
N VAL A 152 14.83 6.36 2.62
CA VAL A 152 15.45 7.60 3.08
C VAL A 152 16.76 7.86 2.34
N GLN A 153 17.10 9.14 2.21
CA GLN A 153 18.43 9.55 1.75
C GLN A 153 19.33 9.85 2.95
N THR A 154 20.46 9.17 3.06
CA THR A 154 21.43 9.37 4.16
C THR A 154 22.71 10.07 3.70
N VAL A 155 22.95 10.10 2.39
CA VAL A 155 24.10 10.81 1.80
C VAL A 155 23.59 12.01 1.00
N PRO A 156 23.98 13.23 1.36
CA PRO A 156 23.65 14.42 0.58
C PRO A 156 24.23 14.31 -0.84
N VAL A 157 23.39 14.55 -1.84
CA VAL A 157 23.78 14.59 -3.26
C VAL A 157 23.36 15.94 -3.81
N LYS A 158 24.29 16.64 -4.48
CA LYS A 158 23.99 17.91 -5.16
C LYS A 158 23.24 17.63 -6.46
N GLU A 159 22.43 18.59 -6.89
CA GLU A 159 21.77 18.53 -8.19
C GLU A 159 22.81 18.30 -9.32
N GLY A 160 22.55 17.30 -10.16
CA GLY A 160 23.44 16.94 -11.27
C GLY A 160 24.70 16.14 -10.91
N ASP A 161 24.96 15.84 -9.63
CA ASP A 161 26.10 15.02 -9.22
C ASP A 161 25.84 13.51 -9.43
N ILE A 162 25.86 13.11 -10.70
CA ILE A 162 25.56 11.74 -11.11
C ILE A 162 26.58 10.71 -10.58
N PHE A 163 27.82 11.12 -10.33
CA PHE A 163 28.86 10.21 -9.82
C PHE A 163 28.62 9.92 -8.33
N LYS A 164 28.30 10.96 -7.54
CA LYS A 164 27.95 10.77 -6.13
C LYS A 164 26.68 9.93 -5.96
N PHE A 165 25.68 10.14 -6.81
CA PHE A 165 24.48 9.32 -6.84
C PHE A 165 24.81 7.83 -7.11
N GLN A 166 25.71 7.55 -8.04
CA GLN A 166 26.14 6.18 -8.38
C GLN A 166 26.92 5.48 -7.26
N GLU A 167 27.51 6.21 -6.31
CA GLU A 167 28.11 5.63 -5.09
C GLU A 167 27.06 5.05 -4.13
N GLY A 168 25.79 5.45 -4.27
CA GLY A 168 24.68 5.06 -3.42
C GLY A 168 24.38 6.05 -2.30
N CYS A 169 23.15 6.54 -2.27
CA CYS A 169 22.71 7.56 -1.31
C CYS A 169 21.40 7.22 -0.58
N TYR A 170 20.71 6.15 -1.00
CA TYR A 170 19.44 5.73 -0.43
C TYR A 170 19.56 4.44 0.37
N THR A 171 18.72 4.33 1.39
CA THR A 171 18.55 3.11 2.17
C THR A 171 17.16 3.07 2.79
N ILE A 172 16.85 2.03 3.57
CA ILE A 172 15.63 1.95 4.35
C ILE A 172 15.91 2.40 5.78
N ALA A 173 15.06 3.27 6.31
CA ALA A 173 14.93 3.50 7.74
C ALA A 173 13.79 2.66 8.31
N VAL A 174 14.03 2.01 9.45
CA VAL A 174 13.02 1.27 10.22
C VAL A 174 12.85 2.00 11.54
N ASN A 175 11.65 2.51 11.82
CA ASN A 175 11.34 3.36 12.98
C ASN A 175 12.32 4.53 13.15
N GLY A 176 12.71 5.17 12.04
CA GLY A 176 13.68 6.26 12.02
C GLY A 176 15.15 5.83 12.00
N GLU A 177 15.48 4.55 12.20
CA GLU A 177 16.86 4.09 12.13
C GLU A 177 17.22 3.58 10.73
N ALA A 178 18.10 4.30 10.04
CA ALA A 178 18.61 3.91 8.73
C ALA A 178 19.50 2.66 8.81
N TRP A 179 19.34 1.73 7.85
CA TRP A 179 20.32 0.67 7.66
C TRP A 179 21.71 1.27 7.37
N LYS A 180 22.76 0.58 7.82
CA LYS A 180 24.15 1.04 7.69
C LYS A 180 24.64 1.13 6.24
N ARG A 181 24.04 0.35 5.33
CA ARG A 181 24.45 0.25 3.93
C ARG A 181 23.54 1.12 3.06
N ASN A 182 24.16 1.89 2.17
CA ASN A 182 23.46 2.61 1.11
C ASN A 182 23.50 1.85 -0.21
N PHE A 183 22.53 2.18 -1.06
CA PHE A 183 22.32 1.64 -2.39
C PHE A 183 22.09 2.81 -3.37
N VAL A 184 22.26 2.56 -4.67
CA VAL A 184 21.95 3.55 -5.71
C VAL A 184 20.48 3.93 -5.63
N ASN A 185 19.62 2.94 -5.43
CA ASN A 185 18.22 3.12 -5.08
C ASN A 185 17.72 1.94 -4.27
N VAL A 186 16.64 2.14 -3.52
CA VAL A 186 15.85 1.08 -2.88
C VAL A 186 14.36 1.36 -3.11
N TRP A 187 13.55 0.32 -3.18
CA TRP A 187 12.10 0.42 -3.36
C TRP A 187 11.33 -0.67 -2.62
N SER A 188 10.03 -0.44 -2.46
CA SER A 188 9.04 -1.39 -1.97
C SER A 188 9.43 -2.07 -0.66
N PRO A 189 9.71 -1.31 0.42
CA PRO A 189 9.92 -1.91 1.73
C PRO A 189 8.66 -2.65 2.18
N ILE A 190 8.84 -3.86 2.67
CA ILE A 190 7.78 -4.69 3.26
C ILE A 190 8.24 -5.29 4.58
N PHE A 191 7.30 -5.53 5.48
CA PHE A 191 7.55 -6.24 6.74
C PHE A 191 7.29 -7.73 6.61
N SER A 192 8.00 -8.54 7.40
CA SER A 192 7.63 -9.92 7.69
C SER A 192 6.31 -9.97 8.48
N SER A 193 5.65 -11.13 8.47
CA SER A 193 4.36 -11.33 9.18
C SER A 193 4.45 -11.05 10.68
N ASP A 194 5.62 -11.29 11.30
CA ASP A 194 5.88 -10.99 12.71
C ASP A 194 6.37 -9.54 12.97
N GLY A 195 6.49 -8.72 11.92
CA GLY A 195 6.93 -7.33 12.00
C GLY A 195 8.42 -7.12 12.30
N LYS A 196 9.23 -8.18 12.41
CA LYS A 196 10.63 -8.06 12.89
C LYS A 196 11.66 -7.86 11.79
N SER A 197 11.33 -8.18 10.55
CA SER A 197 12.24 -8.07 9.42
C SER A 197 11.64 -7.21 8.32
N VAL A 198 12.51 -6.47 7.63
CA VAL A 198 12.14 -5.65 6.48
C VAL A 198 12.93 -6.12 5.27
N ALA A 199 12.22 -6.33 4.15
CA ALA A 199 12.79 -6.62 2.85
C ALA A 199 12.50 -5.47 1.88
N ALA A 200 13.42 -5.21 0.96
CA ALA A 200 13.25 -4.19 -0.07
C ALA A 200 13.95 -4.60 -1.37
N GLU A 201 13.48 -4.08 -2.50
CA GLU A 201 14.24 -4.06 -3.74
C GLU A 201 15.40 -3.08 -3.60
N ALA A 202 16.56 -3.41 -4.16
CA ALA A 202 17.68 -2.50 -4.26
C ALA A 202 18.36 -2.56 -5.62
N ARG A 203 18.75 -1.38 -6.12
CA ARG A 203 19.68 -1.21 -7.22
C ARG A 203 21.09 -1.04 -6.65
N LEU A 204 21.98 -1.96 -6.99
CA LEU A 204 23.38 -1.94 -6.54
C LEU A 204 24.25 -1.04 -7.41
N ASN A 205 24.00 -1.03 -8.73
CA ASN A 205 24.67 -0.20 -9.71
C ASN A 205 23.78 -0.03 -10.96
N LEU A 206 24.33 0.46 -12.07
CA LEU A 206 23.55 0.71 -13.29
C LEU A 206 22.86 -0.54 -13.88
N TYR A 207 23.35 -1.74 -13.59
CA TYR A 207 22.93 -2.99 -14.24
C TYR A 207 22.46 -4.08 -13.28
N GLU A 208 22.78 -3.95 -11.99
CA GLU A 208 22.55 -5.02 -11.01
C GLU A 208 21.54 -4.61 -9.94
N TYR A 209 20.55 -5.47 -9.76
CA TYR A 209 19.48 -5.37 -8.79
C TYR A 209 19.47 -6.60 -7.90
N THR A 210 18.94 -6.47 -6.69
CA THR A 210 18.82 -7.56 -5.73
C THR A 210 17.72 -7.26 -4.71
N ILE A 211 17.40 -8.23 -3.87
CA ILE A 211 16.57 -8.00 -2.68
C ILE A 211 17.48 -7.87 -1.47
N VAL A 212 17.14 -6.96 -0.58
CA VAL A 212 17.86 -6.68 0.65
C VAL A 212 16.96 -6.98 1.84
N VAL A 213 17.43 -7.82 2.75
CA VAL A 213 16.71 -8.16 3.99
C VAL A 213 17.50 -7.61 5.17
N ASN A 214 16.91 -6.71 5.95
CA ASN A 214 17.55 -6.06 7.10
C ASN A 214 18.93 -5.46 6.76
N GLY A 215 19.02 -4.75 5.63
CA GLY A 215 20.26 -4.13 5.15
C GLY A 215 21.27 -5.10 4.51
N LYS A 216 20.97 -6.40 4.44
CA LYS A 216 21.84 -7.42 3.82
C LYS A 216 21.27 -7.85 2.46
N PRO A 217 21.96 -7.55 1.36
CA PRO A 217 21.58 -8.06 0.04
C PRO A 217 21.63 -9.58 -0.02
N TRP A 218 20.80 -10.17 -0.88
CA TRP A 218 21.02 -11.55 -1.33
C TRP A 218 22.42 -11.69 -1.93
N ASN A 219 22.93 -12.92 -1.93
CA ASN A 219 24.25 -13.26 -2.50
C ASN A 219 24.27 -13.24 -4.04
N LYS A 220 23.12 -13.01 -4.69
CA LYS A 220 22.92 -12.97 -6.13
C LYS A 220 22.31 -11.65 -6.57
N SER A 221 22.73 -11.21 -7.74
CA SER A 221 22.19 -10.05 -8.46
C SER A 221 21.49 -10.49 -9.74
N PHE A 222 20.60 -9.64 -10.23
CA PHE A 222 19.78 -9.84 -11.42
C PHE A 222 19.74 -8.55 -12.25
N ALA A 223 19.33 -8.65 -13.51
CA ALA A 223 19.21 -7.48 -14.39
C ALA A 223 18.10 -6.52 -13.91
N THR A 224 17.08 -7.07 -13.25
CA THR A 224 15.97 -6.35 -12.59
C THR A 224 15.34 -7.30 -11.58
N VAL A 225 14.72 -6.78 -10.54
CA VAL A 225 13.84 -7.54 -9.64
C VAL A 225 12.54 -6.74 -9.44
N TRP A 226 11.47 -7.39 -8.99
CA TRP A 226 10.26 -6.70 -8.54
C TRP A 226 10.11 -6.79 -7.02
N ALA A 227 9.09 -6.10 -6.50
CA ALA A 227 8.75 -6.06 -5.07
C ALA A 227 8.81 -7.45 -4.42
N PRO A 228 9.50 -7.59 -3.27
CA PRO A 228 9.60 -8.86 -2.57
C PRO A 228 8.28 -9.22 -1.86
N GLN A 229 8.21 -10.45 -1.36
CA GLN A 229 7.23 -10.92 -0.37
C GLN A 229 7.92 -11.82 0.65
N PHE A 230 7.55 -11.71 1.93
CA PHE A 230 7.90 -12.72 2.93
C PHE A 230 6.95 -13.91 2.83
N ASN A 231 7.49 -15.11 2.90
CA ASN A 231 6.71 -16.30 3.19
C ASN A 231 6.21 -16.20 4.64
N PRO A 232 4.88 -16.21 4.88
CA PRO A 232 4.33 -16.03 6.22
C PRO A 232 4.67 -17.19 7.18
N ALA A 233 5.05 -18.37 6.67
CA ALA A 233 5.32 -19.55 7.46
C ALA A 233 6.77 -19.70 7.93
N ASP A 234 7.74 -19.31 7.12
CA ASP A 234 9.17 -19.53 7.40
C ASP A 234 10.04 -18.27 7.32
N GLY A 235 9.49 -17.13 6.86
CA GLY A 235 10.21 -15.87 6.75
C GLY A 235 11.22 -15.81 5.59
N SER A 236 11.29 -16.82 4.72
CA SER A 236 12.04 -16.72 3.46
C SER A 236 11.47 -15.62 2.58
N VAL A 237 12.31 -14.99 1.75
CA VAL A 237 11.87 -13.88 0.90
C VAL A 237 11.83 -14.32 -0.55
N THR A 238 10.73 -14.05 -1.24
CA THR A 238 10.61 -14.27 -2.68
C THR A 238 10.51 -12.96 -3.43
N ALA A 239 10.97 -12.96 -4.68
CA ALA A 239 10.78 -11.87 -5.62
C ALA A 239 10.81 -12.39 -7.05
N PRO A 240 10.03 -11.79 -7.97
CA PRO A 240 10.26 -11.95 -9.39
C PRO A 240 11.62 -11.34 -9.76
N VAL A 241 12.40 -12.07 -10.54
CA VAL A 241 13.76 -11.68 -10.95
C VAL A 241 13.92 -11.84 -12.45
N ARG A 242 14.62 -10.90 -13.07
CA ARG A 242 14.90 -10.92 -14.51
C ARG A 242 16.31 -11.44 -14.80
N LYS A 243 16.38 -12.52 -15.56
CA LYS A 243 17.63 -13.18 -15.98
C LYS A 243 17.54 -13.57 -17.46
N ASP A 244 18.59 -13.30 -18.22
CA ASP A 244 18.69 -13.67 -19.65
C ASP A 244 17.46 -13.22 -20.48
N GLY A 245 16.96 -12.01 -20.17
CA GLY A 245 15.81 -11.41 -20.84
C GLY A 245 14.43 -11.88 -20.37
N LYS A 246 14.34 -12.95 -19.56
CA LYS A 246 13.09 -13.53 -19.06
C LYS A 246 12.92 -13.33 -17.55
N TRP A 247 11.70 -13.54 -17.07
CA TRP A 247 11.36 -13.48 -15.66
C TRP A 247 11.21 -14.86 -15.03
N PHE A 248 11.61 -14.96 -13.77
CA PHE A 248 11.50 -16.14 -12.92
C PHE A 248 11.09 -15.71 -11.51
N LEU A 249 10.58 -16.65 -10.70
CA LEU A 249 10.45 -16.41 -9.27
C LEU A 249 11.68 -16.96 -8.54
N ALA A 250 12.32 -16.12 -7.72
CA ALA A 250 13.40 -16.53 -6.84
C ALA A 250 12.98 -16.48 -5.37
N ARG A 251 13.61 -17.32 -4.54
CA ARG A 251 13.55 -17.34 -3.09
C ARG A 251 14.97 -17.23 -2.54
N ASP A 252 15.22 -16.22 -1.71
CA ASP A 252 16.52 -15.97 -1.08
C ASP A 252 17.70 -16.00 -2.07
N GLY A 253 17.48 -15.45 -3.28
CA GLY A 253 18.44 -15.41 -4.38
C GLY A 253 18.43 -16.63 -5.31
N GLU A 254 17.77 -17.74 -4.94
CA GLU A 254 17.71 -18.95 -5.75
C GLU A 254 16.43 -19.03 -6.58
N ILE A 255 16.54 -19.32 -7.88
CA ILE A 255 15.37 -19.47 -8.77
C ILE A 255 14.60 -20.73 -8.39
N ILE A 256 13.32 -20.59 -8.04
CA ILE A 256 12.43 -21.69 -7.64
C ILE A 256 11.39 -22.05 -8.70
N TRP A 257 11.01 -21.11 -9.57
CA TRP A 257 10.18 -21.39 -10.73
C TRP A 257 11.07 -21.42 -11.98
N THR A 258 11.37 -22.61 -12.47
CA THR A 258 12.37 -22.82 -13.53
C THR A 258 11.84 -22.57 -14.95
N LYS A 259 10.53 -22.52 -15.13
CA LYS A 259 9.91 -22.11 -16.40
C LYS A 259 10.02 -20.59 -16.55
N PRO A 260 10.58 -20.08 -17.67
CA PRO A 260 10.67 -18.65 -17.90
C PRO A 260 9.31 -18.03 -18.25
N PHE A 261 9.15 -16.75 -17.92
CA PHE A 261 8.01 -15.93 -18.34
C PHE A 261 8.50 -14.69 -19.11
N GLU A 262 7.66 -14.14 -19.99
CA GLU A 262 7.90 -12.82 -20.59
C GLU A 262 7.71 -11.69 -19.56
N GLN A 263 6.79 -11.87 -18.63
CA GLN A 263 6.57 -11.01 -17.46
C GLN A 263 6.11 -11.84 -16.26
N LEU A 264 6.49 -11.42 -15.05
CA LEU A 264 6.04 -12.02 -13.79
C LEU A 264 6.06 -10.94 -12.71
N TRP A 265 4.94 -10.70 -12.03
CA TRP A 265 4.80 -9.64 -11.03
C TRP A 265 3.63 -9.93 -10.07
N HIS A 266 3.48 -9.09 -9.03
CA HIS A 266 2.39 -9.19 -8.05
C HIS A 266 2.19 -10.59 -7.45
N HIS A 267 3.28 -11.29 -7.13
CA HIS A 267 3.16 -12.58 -6.46
C HIS A 267 2.63 -12.44 -5.03
N GLN A 268 1.84 -13.41 -4.59
CA GLN A 268 1.18 -13.46 -3.28
C GLN A 268 1.28 -14.87 -2.69
N TYR A 269 1.28 -14.96 -1.37
CA TYR A 269 1.23 -16.21 -0.61
C TYR A 269 -0.19 -16.53 -0.13
N SER A 270 -0.53 -17.81 -0.07
CA SER A 270 -1.59 -18.26 0.83
C SER A 270 -1.20 -17.99 2.29
N ALA A 271 -2.18 -17.86 3.19
CA ALA A 271 -1.92 -17.58 4.60
C ALA A 271 -0.99 -18.60 5.29
N ASP A 272 -1.04 -19.87 4.86
CA ASP A 272 -0.16 -20.94 5.34
C ASP A 272 1.25 -20.97 4.69
N GLY A 273 1.52 -20.06 3.75
CA GLY A 273 2.80 -19.94 3.04
C GLY A 273 3.09 -21.03 2.00
N ARG A 274 2.17 -21.98 1.78
CA ARG A 274 2.42 -23.15 0.92
C ARG A 274 2.13 -22.94 -0.55
N LYS A 275 1.22 -22.03 -0.89
CA LYS A 275 0.90 -21.68 -2.27
C LYS A 275 1.42 -20.29 -2.58
N ILE A 276 1.98 -20.15 -3.78
CA ILE A 276 2.33 -18.87 -4.37
C ILE A 276 1.53 -18.72 -5.66
N ALA A 277 0.80 -17.63 -5.79
CA ALA A 277 0.19 -17.21 -7.05
C ALA A 277 0.87 -15.94 -7.55
N ALA A 278 0.95 -15.74 -8.86
CA ALA A 278 1.49 -14.52 -9.44
C ALA A 278 0.80 -14.21 -10.77
N ILE A 279 0.72 -12.93 -11.10
CA ILE A 279 0.32 -12.52 -12.44
C ILE A 279 1.51 -12.76 -13.37
N ALA A 280 1.28 -13.47 -14.47
CA ALA A 280 2.33 -13.94 -15.36
C ALA A 280 1.93 -13.74 -16.82
N SER A 281 2.95 -13.55 -17.65
CA SER A 281 2.84 -13.62 -19.10
C SER A 281 3.73 -14.76 -19.60
N PRO A 282 3.17 -15.96 -19.88
CA PRO A 282 3.96 -17.09 -20.38
C PRO A 282 4.46 -16.86 -21.80
N GLU A 283 3.73 -16.08 -22.59
CA GLU A 283 4.03 -15.71 -23.97
C GLU A 283 3.70 -14.24 -24.19
N PHE A 284 4.38 -13.59 -25.12
CA PHE A 284 4.28 -12.14 -25.30
C PHE A 284 2.83 -11.73 -25.61
N GLY A 285 2.29 -10.81 -24.83
CA GLY A 285 0.90 -10.33 -24.98
C GLY A 285 -0.17 -11.31 -24.50
N ARG A 286 0.20 -12.42 -23.86
CA ARG A 286 -0.74 -13.34 -23.19
C ARG A 286 -0.54 -13.25 -21.69
N TRP A 287 -1.60 -12.96 -20.95
CA TRP A 287 -1.59 -12.77 -19.50
C TRP A 287 -2.44 -13.82 -18.80
N THR A 288 -1.99 -14.32 -17.67
CA THR A 288 -2.69 -15.31 -16.85
C THR A 288 -2.18 -15.28 -15.41
N VAL A 289 -2.67 -16.19 -14.58
CA VAL A 289 -2.14 -16.45 -13.24
C VAL A 289 -1.30 -17.72 -13.27
N ALA A 290 -0.10 -17.64 -12.70
CA ALA A 290 0.73 -18.81 -12.40
C ALA A 290 0.58 -19.19 -10.93
N VAL A 291 0.23 -20.45 -10.66
CA VAL A 291 0.11 -21.01 -9.32
C VAL A 291 1.20 -22.06 -9.13
N ASN A 292 2.10 -21.83 -8.18
CA ASN A 292 3.28 -22.67 -7.93
C ASN A 292 4.09 -22.96 -9.22
N GLY A 293 4.24 -21.94 -10.07
CA GLY A 293 4.99 -22.01 -11.32
C GLY A 293 4.24 -22.62 -12.51
N ASN A 294 2.97 -22.98 -12.35
CA ASN A 294 2.13 -23.48 -13.45
C ASN A 294 1.04 -22.47 -13.79
N CYS A 295 1.00 -22.02 -15.04
CA CYS A 295 -0.05 -21.15 -15.55
C CYS A 295 -1.40 -21.86 -15.59
N TRP A 296 -2.48 -21.09 -15.37
CA TRP A 296 -3.78 -21.49 -15.85
C TRP A 296 -3.78 -21.64 -17.36
N HIS A 297 -4.65 -22.50 -17.88
CA HIS A 297 -4.79 -22.73 -19.32
C HIS A 297 -5.36 -21.49 -20.03
N HIS A 298 -6.31 -20.80 -19.40
CA HIS A 298 -6.90 -19.60 -19.97
C HIS A 298 -5.91 -18.42 -19.91
N THR A 299 -5.85 -17.63 -20.97
CA THR A 299 -5.03 -16.41 -21.04
C THR A 299 -5.83 -15.27 -21.67
N PHE A 300 -5.59 -14.08 -21.17
CA PHE A 300 -6.14 -12.80 -21.64
C PHE A 300 -5.10 -12.09 -22.53
N GLU A 301 -5.55 -11.31 -23.50
CA GLU A 301 -4.74 -10.60 -24.49
C GLU A 301 -4.34 -9.18 -24.06
N GLU A 302 -5.13 -8.54 -23.18
CA GLU A 302 -4.81 -7.18 -22.73
C GLU A 302 -4.05 -7.18 -21.40
N LEU A 303 -4.69 -7.65 -20.33
CA LEU A 303 -4.08 -7.69 -19.00
C LEU A 303 -4.78 -8.66 -18.04
N VAL A 304 -4.05 -8.99 -16.98
CA VAL A 304 -4.59 -9.57 -15.74
C VAL A 304 -4.19 -8.66 -14.59
N THR A 305 -5.12 -8.39 -13.67
CA THR A 305 -4.96 -7.53 -12.49
C THR A 305 -5.72 -8.11 -11.30
N ASP A 306 -5.54 -7.51 -10.13
CA ASP A 306 -6.33 -7.77 -8.92
C ASP A 306 -6.36 -9.26 -8.53
N LEU A 307 -5.19 -9.89 -8.61
CA LEU A 307 -4.97 -11.24 -8.10
C LEU A 307 -5.28 -11.26 -6.59
N THR A 308 -6.05 -12.26 -6.16
CA THR A 308 -6.37 -12.49 -4.76
C THR A 308 -6.43 -13.98 -4.45
N ILE A 309 -6.09 -14.35 -3.23
CA ILE A 309 -6.16 -15.71 -2.71
C ILE A 309 -7.19 -15.72 -1.57
N SER A 310 -8.05 -16.74 -1.51
CA SER A 310 -9.01 -16.86 -0.42
C SER A 310 -8.32 -16.99 0.95
N PRO A 311 -8.97 -16.59 2.07
CA PRO A 311 -8.37 -16.67 3.40
C PRO A 311 -7.88 -18.07 3.80
N ASP A 312 -8.60 -19.12 3.38
CA ASP A 312 -8.24 -20.54 3.57
C ASP A 312 -7.19 -21.05 2.57
N GLY A 313 -6.78 -20.22 1.61
CA GLY A 313 -5.85 -20.56 0.54
C GLY A 313 -6.39 -21.53 -0.51
N SER A 314 -7.67 -21.89 -0.49
CA SER A 314 -8.23 -22.92 -1.39
C SER A 314 -8.56 -22.41 -2.79
N ARG A 315 -8.91 -21.13 -2.93
CA ARG A 315 -9.36 -20.48 -4.17
C ARG A 315 -8.45 -19.32 -4.55
N ILE A 316 -8.33 -19.05 -5.83
CA ILE A 316 -7.59 -17.92 -6.38
C ILE A 316 -8.46 -17.23 -7.43
N ALA A 317 -8.56 -15.91 -7.37
CA ALA A 317 -9.29 -15.12 -8.35
C ALA A 317 -8.43 -13.99 -8.92
N CYS A 318 -8.80 -13.50 -10.10
CA CYS A 318 -8.24 -12.29 -10.69
C CYS A 318 -9.28 -11.61 -11.57
N VAL A 319 -8.97 -10.38 -11.98
CA VAL A 319 -9.66 -9.70 -13.07
C VAL A 319 -8.84 -9.84 -14.34
N GLY A 320 -9.45 -10.38 -15.39
CA GLY A 320 -8.86 -10.41 -16.72
C GLY A 320 -9.56 -9.42 -17.65
N LYS A 321 -8.85 -8.97 -18.68
CA LYS A 321 -9.40 -8.06 -19.69
C LYS A 321 -9.14 -8.57 -21.10
N ASP A 322 -10.20 -8.65 -21.90
CA ASP A 322 -10.19 -9.03 -23.31
C ASP A 322 -11.21 -8.20 -24.10
N ASN A 323 -10.82 -7.79 -25.32
CA ASN A 323 -11.68 -7.05 -26.26
C ASN A 323 -12.36 -5.83 -25.62
N GLY A 324 -11.63 -5.09 -24.78
CA GLY A 324 -12.13 -3.93 -24.06
C GLY A 324 -13.10 -4.23 -22.91
N LYS A 325 -13.35 -5.50 -22.56
CA LYS A 325 -14.24 -5.91 -21.47
C LYS A 325 -13.48 -6.61 -20.35
N TYR A 326 -13.98 -6.47 -19.14
CA TYR A 326 -13.45 -7.07 -17.92
C TYR A 326 -14.22 -8.33 -17.56
N PHE A 327 -13.51 -9.31 -17.01
CA PHE A 327 -14.01 -10.60 -16.59
C PHE A 327 -13.47 -10.98 -15.22
N VAL A 328 -14.28 -11.67 -14.43
CA VAL A 328 -13.81 -12.37 -13.23
C VAL A 328 -13.35 -13.76 -13.64
N CYS A 329 -12.15 -14.16 -13.20
CA CYS A 329 -11.64 -15.51 -13.39
C CYS A 329 -11.30 -16.12 -12.05
N VAL A 330 -11.79 -17.33 -11.78
CA VAL A 330 -11.58 -18.05 -10.53
C VAL A 330 -11.04 -19.43 -10.83
N ASP A 331 -9.86 -19.73 -10.30
CA ASP A 331 -9.10 -20.98 -10.52
C ASP A 331 -8.93 -21.35 -12.00
N GLY A 332 -8.73 -20.34 -12.85
CA GLY A 332 -8.57 -20.51 -14.30
C GLY A 332 -9.88 -20.66 -15.08
N ILE A 333 -11.03 -20.52 -14.42
CA ILE A 333 -12.36 -20.55 -15.04
C ILE A 333 -12.91 -19.13 -15.08
N VAL A 334 -13.10 -18.60 -16.29
CA VAL A 334 -13.70 -17.28 -16.52
C VAL A 334 -15.21 -17.35 -16.33
N TRP A 335 -15.79 -16.38 -15.65
CA TRP A 335 -17.24 -16.22 -15.58
C TRP A 335 -17.82 -15.92 -16.97
N ASN A 336 -19.08 -16.26 -17.21
CA ASN A 336 -19.67 -16.14 -18.54
C ASN A 336 -20.01 -14.68 -18.91
N GLU A 337 -20.05 -13.82 -17.91
CA GLU A 337 -20.41 -12.41 -18.02
C GLU A 337 -19.20 -11.53 -18.32
N ALA A 338 -19.43 -10.53 -19.17
CA ALA A 338 -18.46 -9.49 -19.51
C ALA A 338 -18.95 -8.15 -18.97
N TYR A 339 -18.04 -7.33 -18.45
CA TYR A 339 -18.36 -6.07 -17.79
C TYR A 339 -17.56 -4.90 -18.38
N ASP A 340 -18.08 -3.69 -18.24
CA ASP A 340 -17.33 -2.47 -18.57
C ASP A 340 -16.27 -2.14 -17.52
N MET A 341 -16.46 -2.62 -16.29
CA MET A 341 -15.53 -2.50 -15.17
C MET A 341 -15.81 -3.64 -14.19
N VAL A 342 -14.76 -4.17 -13.56
CA VAL A 342 -14.87 -5.05 -12.40
C VAL A 342 -14.00 -4.49 -11.28
N PHE A 343 -14.56 -4.37 -10.08
CA PHE A 343 -13.79 -4.07 -8.88
C PHE A 343 -12.94 -5.29 -8.46
N PRO A 344 -11.87 -5.11 -7.67
CA PRO A 344 -11.05 -6.22 -7.19
C PRO A 344 -11.90 -7.31 -6.55
N PRO A 345 -11.77 -8.59 -6.94
CA PRO A 345 -12.51 -9.69 -6.35
C PRO A 345 -12.12 -9.87 -4.88
N VAL A 346 -13.09 -10.26 -4.06
CA VAL A 346 -12.89 -10.59 -2.65
C VAL A 346 -13.54 -11.93 -2.34
N PHE A 347 -12.91 -12.69 -1.46
CA PHE A 347 -13.48 -13.92 -0.90
C PHE A 347 -14.03 -13.64 0.49
N SER A 348 -15.24 -14.12 0.77
CA SER A 348 -15.74 -14.17 2.13
C SER A 348 -14.94 -15.19 2.96
N PRO A 349 -14.73 -14.95 4.27
CA PRO A 349 -14.08 -15.89 5.18
C PRO A 349 -14.70 -17.29 5.21
#